data_AF-A0A4R8SEN9-F1
#
_entry.id   AF-A0A4R8SEN9-F1
#
_cell.length_a   1.000
_cell.length_b   1.000
_cell.length_c   1.000
_cell.angle_alpha   90.00
_cell.angle_beta   90.00
_cell.angle_gamma   90.00
#
_symmetry.space_group_name_H-M   'P 1'
#
loop_
_entity.id
_entity.type
_entity.pdbx_description
1 polymer ?
#
loop_
_entity_poly.entity_id
_entity_poly.type
_entity_poly.pdbx_seq_one_letter_code
_entity_poly.pdbx_strand_id
1 'polypeptide(L)' 'MRIVSFGYQVWGYRTLQALIDLGHEVVLAVTHPSSEEAYKAIWSAPVDELAREHGILDRSGA' A
#
# COMPACT_ATOMS: atom_id res chain seq x y z
N MET A 1 -4.71 4.78 16.23
CA MET A 1 -6.03 5.01 15.60
C MET A 1 -6.32 3.86 14.66
N ARG A 2 -7.60 3.57 14.39
CA ARG A 2 -8.00 2.52 13.47
C ARG A 2 -8.21 3.11 12.07
N ILE A 3 -7.48 2.63 11.07
CA ILE A 3 -7.33 3.30 9.77
C ILE A 3 -7.58 2.32 8.63
N VAL A 4 -8.26 2.81 7.58
CA VAL A 4 -8.24 2.20 6.25
C VAL A 4 -7.37 3.08 5.36
N SER A 5 -6.36 2.50 4.71
CA SER A 5 -5.42 3.21 3.84
C SER A 5 -5.80 3.01 2.37
N PHE A 6 -5.85 4.10 1.61
CA PHE A 6 -5.97 4.07 0.16
C PHE A 6 -4.70 4.67 -0.43
N GLY A 7 -3.97 3.89 -1.21
CA GLY A 7 -2.67 4.34 -1.72
C GLY A 7 -2.18 3.49 -2.87
N TYR A 8 -1.45 4.10 -3.79
CA TYR A 8 -0.86 3.45 -4.95
C TYR A 8 0.55 4.01 -5.20
N GLN A 9 1.42 3.17 -5.77
CA GLN A 9 2.80 3.55 -6.11
C GLN A 9 3.59 4.05 -4.89
N VAL A 10 4.71 4.75 -5.14
CA VAL A 10 5.63 5.23 -4.11
C VAL A 10 4.94 5.94 -2.95
N TRP A 11 3.97 6.81 -3.23
CA TRP A 11 3.33 7.61 -2.18
C TRP A 11 2.36 6.78 -1.32
N GLY A 12 1.64 5.84 -1.93
CA GLY A 12 0.82 4.88 -1.19
C GLY A 12 1.67 4.02 -0.26
N TYR A 13 2.80 3.52 -0.76
CA TYR A 13 3.73 2.70 0.01
C TYR A 13 4.31 3.47 1.19
N ARG A 14 4.87 4.66 0.95
CA ARG A 14 5.48 5.48 2.01
C ARG A 14 4.48 5.91 3.07
N THR A 15 3.25 6.23 2.66
CA THR A 15 2.19 6.60 3.60
C THR A 15 1.80 5.39 4.45
N LEU A 16 1.59 4.21 3.83
CA LEU A 16 1.27 2.99 4.58
C LEU A 16 2.38 2.64 5.58
N GLN A 17 3.65 2.70 5.16
CA GLN A 17 4.80 2.49 6.04
C GLN A 17 4.78 3.46 7.23
N ALA A 18 4.57 4.76 6.99
CA ALA A 18 4.53 5.75 8.06
C ALA A 18 3.37 5.49 9.05
N LEU A 19 2.20 5.06 8.56
CA LEU A 19 1.07 4.71 9.44
C LEU A 19 1.41 3.50 10.33
N ILE A 20 2.10 2.51 9.79
CA ILE A 20 2.59 1.33 10.52
C ILE A 20 3.63 1.74 11.57
N ASP A 21 4.63 2.52 11.17
CA ASP A 21 5.74 2.95 12.03
C ASP A 21 5.25 3.84 13.20
N LEU A 22 4.18 4.60 12.99
CA LEU A 22 3.51 5.39 14.03
C LEU A 22 2.60 4.57 14.95
N GLY A 23 2.54 3.24 14.78
CA GLY A 23 1.76 2.34 15.61
C GLY A 23 0.25 2.46 15.42
N HIS A 24 -0.21 2.90 14.24
CA HIS A 24 -1.63 2.89 13.93
C HIS A 24 -2.12 1.49 13.59
N GLU A 25 -3.36 1.18 13.97
CA GLU A 25 -4.03 -0.07 13.60
C GLU A 25 -4.60 0.08 12.19
N VAL A 26 -3.81 -0.28 11.18
CA VAL A 26 -4.26 -0.30 9.79
C VAL A 26 -4.99 -1.62 9.54
N VAL A 27 -6.30 -1.56 9.32
CA VAL A 27 -7.16 -2.75 9.20
C VAL A 27 -7.41 -3.18 7.75
N LEU A 28 -7.16 -2.30 6.79
CA LEU A 28 -7.30 -2.56 5.36
C LEU A 28 -6.43 -1.59 4.56
N ALA A 29 -5.71 -2.11 3.57
CA ALA A 29 -5.03 -1.33 2.54
C ALA A 29 -5.70 -1.58 1.18
N VAL A 30 -6.20 -0.53 0.55
CA VAL A 30 -6.78 -0.58 -0.80
C VAL A 30 -5.79 0.04 -1.78
N THR A 31 -5.44 -0.72 -2.83
CA THR A 31 -4.44 -0.31 -3.81
C THR A 31 -4.78 -0.83 -5.21
N HIS A 32 -3.96 -0.46 -6.21
CA HIS A 32 -3.96 -1.11 -7.52
C HIS A 32 -2.78 -2.08 -7.61
N PRO A 33 -2.89 -3.15 -8.42
CA PRO A 33 -1.75 -3.99 -8.75
C PRO A 33 -0.59 -3.16 -9.29
N SER A 34 0.64 -3.59 -8.99
CA SER A 34 1.83 -3.05 -9.65
C SER A 34 1.68 -3.11 -11.17
N SER A 35 1.95 -2.00 -11.86
CA SER A 35 1.82 -1.92 -13.31
C SER A 35 3.15 -2.19 -14.01
N GLU A 36 3.12 -3.02 -15.05
CA GLU A 36 4.26 -3.28 -15.94
C GLU A 36 4.40 -2.24 -17.07
N GLU A 37 3.48 -1.28 -17.20
CA GLU A 37 3.61 -0.20 -18.19
C GLU A 37 4.83 0.66 -17.89
N ALA A 38 5.72 0.83 -18.88
CA ALA A 38 7.03 1.47 -18.71
C ALA A 38 6.98 2.83 -17.99
N TYR A 39 5.96 3.65 -18.22
CA TYR A 39 5.80 4.93 -17.54
C TYR A 39 5.42 4.78 -16.05
N LYS A 40 4.55 3.82 -15.72
CA LYS A 40 4.09 3.56 -14.35
C LYS A 40 5.10 2.75 -13.54
N ALA A 41 5.94 1.95 -14.22
CA ALA A 41 6.95 1.11 -13.60
C ALA A 41 8.04 1.93 -12.86
N ILE A 42 8.38 3.13 -13.34
CA ILE A 42 9.41 4.01 -12.75
C ILE A 42 9.08 4.39 -11.29
N TRP A 43 7.78 4.45 -10.96
CA TRP A 43 7.28 4.76 -9.63
C TRP A 43 6.55 3.58 -8.99
N SER A 44 6.79 2.38 -9.48
CA SER A 44 6.16 1.19 -8.93
C SER A 44 6.73 0.91 -7.54
N ALA A 45 5.84 0.82 -6.56
CA ALA A 45 6.15 0.34 -5.22
C ALA A 45 4.98 -0.57 -4.80
N PRO A 46 5.25 -1.81 -4.37
CA PRO A 46 4.21 -2.80 -4.14
C PRO A 46 3.53 -2.55 -2.78
N VAL A 47 2.45 -1.78 -2.79
CA VAL A 47 1.67 -1.47 -1.57
C VAL A 47 1.00 -2.73 -1.01
N ASP A 48 0.54 -3.62 -1.89
CA ASP A 48 -0.09 -4.88 -1.53
C ASP A 48 0.89 -5.84 -0.84
N GLU A 49 2.13 -5.90 -1.33
CA GLU A 49 3.20 -6.66 -0.68
C GLU A 49 3.51 -6.12 0.72
N LEU A 50 3.68 -4.80 0.86
CA LEU A 50 3.89 -4.17 2.16
C LEU A 50 2.77 -4.48 3.16
N ALA A 51 1.52 -4.46 2.69
CA ALA A 51 0.36 -4.81 3.52
C ALA A 51 0.42 -6.27 3.97
N ARG A 52 0.72 -7.22 3.06
CA ARG A 52 0.81 -8.65 3.37
C ARG A 52 1.94 -8.98 4.36
N GLU A 53 3.10 -8.35 4.21
CA GLU A 53 4.23 -8.52 5.15
C GLU A 53 3.88 -8.13 6.59
N HIS A 54 3.00 -7.14 6.75
CA HIS A 54 2.56 -6.65 8.06
C HIS A 54 1.25 -7.28 8.53
N GLY A 55 0.75 -8.31 7.83
CA GLY A 55 -0.51 -8.99 8.18
C GLY A 55 -1.77 -8.13 8.01
N ILE A 56 -1.69 -7.08 7.19
CA ILE A 56 -2.80 -6.17 6.90
C ILE A 56 -3.60 -6.75 5.72
N LEU A 57 -4.93 -6.77 5.84
CA LEU A 57 -5.80 -7.16 4.74
C LEU A 57 -5.60 -6.20 3.55
N ASP A 58 -5.30 -6.72 2.37
CA ASP A 58 -5.18 -5.93 1.14
C ASP A 58 -6.35 -6.17 0.18
N ARG A 59 -6.74 -5.12 -0.54
CA ARG A 59 -7.67 -5.17 -1.69
C ARG A 59 -7.01 -4.47 -2.86
N SER A 60 -6.35 -5.24 -3.72
CA SER A 60 -5.79 -4.78 -4.98
C SER A 60 -6.85 -4.89 -6.10
N GLY A 61 -7.31 -3.74 -6.62
CA GLY A 61 -8.32 -3.67 -7.69
C GLY A 61 -7.67 -3.51 -9.06
N ALA A 62 -7.97 -4.44 -9.97
CA ALA A 62 -7.55 -4.39 -11.39
C ALA A 62 -8.10 -3.16 -12.12
#